data_AF-X0T2U1-F1
#
_entry.id   AF-X0T2U1-F1
#
_cell.length_a   1.000
_cell.length_b   1.000
_cell.length_c   1.000
_cell.angle_alpha   90.00
_cell.angle_beta   90.00
_cell.angle_gamma   90.00
#
_symmetry.space_group_name_H-M   'P 1'
#
loop_
_entity.id
_entity.type
_entity.pdbx_description
1 polymer ?
#
loop_
_entity_poly.entity_id
_entity_poly.type
_entity_poly.pdbx_seq_one_letter_code
_entity_poly.pdbx_strand_id
1 'polypeptide(L)'
;LIELIKRELIKETSVKGMPSELIFLTNDILMLRVPPVNLLKNPSDKGLPSQLASDYRTETKKYFQNYRPSEQDNLRLIENIINPQVYETLRLLRTAIVTKNDLEKLKKKGVDDIDEVLKMLWETQMIQVFQDDRNNEYYALLSDFYVDKIFPKYLLNIIKAEYEKKSKADQVLLEYLTVLENTYLNLKSAAKSEE
;
A
#
# COMPACT_ATOMS: atom_id res chain seq x y z
N LEU A 1 4.77 8.16 -18.46
CA LEU A 1 4.65 6.94 -19.28
C LEU A 1 5.78 5.95 -18.99
N ILE A 2 7.05 6.33 -19.18
CA ILE A 2 8.23 5.47 -18.97
C ILE A 2 8.20 4.73 -17.62
N GLU A 3 7.90 5.42 -16.52
CA GLU A 3 7.84 4.79 -15.19
C GLU A 3 6.70 3.77 -15.04
N LEU A 4 5.58 3.95 -15.74
CA LEU A 4 4.48 3.00 -15.73
C LEU A 4 4.84 1.73 -16.51
N ILE A 5 5.59 1.88 -17.62
CA ILE A 5 6.13 0.76 -18.40
C ILE A 5 7.17 -0.01 -17.58
N LYS A 6 8.13 0.69 -16.96
CA LYS A 6 9.16 0.08 -16.10
C LYS A 6 8.57 -0.67 -14.91
N ARG A 7 7.45 -0.18 -14.36
CA ARG A 7 6.71 -0.84 -13.27
C ARG A 7 5.74 -1.91 -13.77
N GLU A 8 5.69 -2.14 -15.08
CA GLU A 8 4.83 -3.14 -15.75
C GLU A 8 3.33 -2.89 -15.53
N LEU A 9 2.94 -1.65 -15.26
CA LEU A 9 1.53 -1.27 -15.12
C LEU A 9 0.86 -1.18 -16.49
N ILE A 10 1.61 -0.74 -17.49
CA ILE A 10 1.16 -0.64 -18.87
C ILE A 10 2.17 -1.25 -19.84
N LYS A 11 1.70 -1.60 -21.03
CA LYS A 11 2.53 -1.99 -22.17
C LYS A 11 2.19 -1.15 -23.38
N GLU A 12 3.22 -0.68 -24.07
CA GLU A 12 3.12 0.02 -25.36
C GLU A 12 3.41 -0.97 -26.48
N THR A 13 2.55 -1.05 -27.49
CA THR A 13 2.76 -1.91 -28.67
C THR A 13 2.10 -1.33 -29.91
N SER A 14 2.70 -1.60 -31.07
CA SER A 14 2.15 -1.27 -32.38
C SER A 14 1.14 -2.33 -32.81
N VAL A 15 -0.06 -1.91 -33.21
CA VAL A 15 -1.07 -2.81 -33.79
C VAL A 15 -1.14 -2.61 -35.29
N LYS A 16 -1.09 -3.71 -36.05
CA LYS A 16 -1.20 -3.66 -37.51
C LYS A 16 -2.47 -2.91 -37.92
N GLY A 17 -2.35 -1.98 -38.87
CA GLY A 17 -3.48 -1.17 -39.34
C GLY A 17 -3.82 0.03 -38.44
N MET A 18 -3.11 0.22 -37.33
CA MET A 18 -3.21 1.45 -36.53
C MET A 18 -2.06 2.41 -36.86
N PRO A 19 -2.33 3.72 -36.96
CA PRO A 19 -1.33 4.71 -37.33
C PRO A 19 -0.37 5.07 -36.17
N SER A 20 -0.65 4.61 -34.95
CA SER A 20 0.08 4.98 -33.74
C SER A 20 0.21 3.78 -32.81
N GLU A 21 1.21 3.83 -31.93
CA GLU A 21 1.36 2.89 -30.84
C GLU A 21 0.18 2.99 -29.88
N LEU A 22 -0.24 1.84 -29.35
CA LEU A 22 -1.32 1.74 -28.39
C LEU A 22 -0.78 1.35 -27.03
N ILE A 23 -1.40 1.91 -25.99
CA ILE A 23 -1.09 1.64 -24.59
C ILE A 23 -2.16 0.71 -24.04
N PHE A 24 -1.72 -0.39 -23.45
CA PHE A 24 -2.56 -1.41 -22.82
C PHE A 24 -2.30 -1.46 -21.32
N LEU A 25 -3.35 -1.50 -20.51
CA LEU A 25 -3.23 -1.72 -19.07
C LEU A 25 -2.96 -3.20 -18.81
N THR A 26 -1.85 -3.51 -18.16
CA THR A 26 -1.40 -4.89 -17.93
C THR A 26 -1.53 -5.33 -16.49
N ASN A 27 -1.35 -4.41 -15.55
CA ASN A 27 -1.48 -4.65 -14.13
C ASN A 27 -2.23 -3.48 -13.47
N ASP A 28 -3.13 -3.80 -12.54
CA ASP A 28 -3.63 -2.83 -11.58
C ASP A 28 -2.71 -2.76 -10.36
N ILE A 29 -2.90 -1.71 -9.57
CA ILE A 29 -2.28 -1.56 -8.25
C ILE A 29 -3.31 -1.94 -7.20
N LEU A 30 -2.96 -2.90 -6.35
CA LEU A 30 -3.68 -3.22 -5.13
C LEU A 30 -2.95 -2.55 -3.95
N MET A 31 -3.69 -1.79 -3.16
CA MET A 31 -3.22 -1.26 -1.88
C MET A 31 -4.20 -1.64 -0.77
N LEU A 32 -3.67 -2.22 0.29
CA LEU A 32 -4.45 -2.70 1.44
C LEU A 32 -3.73 -2.32 2.74
N ARG A 33 -4.51 -2.04 3.79
CA ARG A 33 -3.94 -1.96 5.14
C ARG A 33 -3.69 -3.36 5.70
N VAL A 34 -2.59 -3.51 6.44
CA VAL A 34 -2.18 -4.75 7.06
C VAL A 34 -1.77 -4.52 8.52
N PRO A 35 -2.01 -5.48 9.42
CA PRO A 35 -1.56 -5.35 10.79
C PRO A 35 -0.02 -5.43 10.86
N PRO A 36 0.63 -4.68 11.77
CA PRO A 36 2.07 -4.73 11.94
C PRO A 36 2.51 -5.98 12.72
N VAL A 37 2.48 -7.13 12.04
CA VAL A 37 2.69 -8.46 12.62
C VAL A 37 3.99 -8.55 13.43
N ASN A 38 5.07 -7.93 12.96
CA ASN A 38 6.37 -7.96 13.63
C ASN A 38 6.37 -7.24 14.99
N LEU A 39 5.56 -6.18 15.15
CA LEU A 39 5.40 -5.49 16.42
C LEU A 39 4.44 -6.24 17.34
N LEU A 40 3.38 -6.82 16.79
CA LEU A 40 2.35 -7.54 17.56
C LEU A 40 2.83 -8.86 18.17
N LYS A 41 3.81 -9.52 17.54
CA LYS A 41 4.41 -10.77 18.04
C LYS A 41 4.96 -10.57 19.45
N ASN A 42 5.92 -9.66 19.61
CA ASN A 42 6.54 -9.33 20.90
C ASN A 42 6.61 -7.81 21.11
N PRO A 43 5.50 -7.15 21.52
CA PRO A 43 5.47 -5.69 21.68
C PRO A 43 6.48 -5.16 22.70
N SER A 44 6.75 -5.95 23.76
CA SER A 44 7.68 -5.54 24.81
C SER A 44 9.14 -5.52 24.38
N ASP A 45 9.56 -6.47 23.55
CA ASP A 45 10.89 -6.45 22.91
C ASP A 45 11.04 -5.25 21.96
N LYS A 46 9.92 -4.64 21.57
CA LYS A 46 9.85 -3.48 20.68
C LYS A 46 9.68 -2.15 21.42
N GLY A 47 9.66 -2.14 22.76
CA GLY A 47 9.64 -0.92 23.57
C GLY A 47 8.31 -0.62 24.28
N LEU A 48 7.29 -1.46 24.13
CA LEU A 48 6.00 -1.28 24.82
C LEU A 48 6.01 -1.95 26.21
N PRO A 49 5.65 -1.25 27.29
CA PRO A 49 5.47 -1.87 28.61
C PRO A 49 4.57 -3.10 28.53
N SER A 50 4.96 -4.18 29.22
CA SER A 50 4.27 -5.48 29.16
C SER A 50 2.79 -5.39 29.54
N GLN A 51 2.44 -4.49 30.46
CA GLN A 51 1.06 -4.23 30.86
C GLN A 51 0.18 -3.71 29.71
N LEU A 52 0.75 -3.01 28.73
CA LEU A 52 0.02 -2.44 27.58
C LEU A 52 -0.03 -3.39 26.36
N ALA A 53 0.67 -4.53 26.41
CA ALA A 53 0.75 -5.44 25.26
C ALA A 53 -0.61 -6.06 24.88
N SER A 54 -1.46 -6.33 25.88
CA SER A 54 -2.82 -6.83 25.64
C SER A 54 -3.70 -5.77 24.97
N ASP A 55 -3.60 -4.53 25.43
CA ASP A 55 -4.36 -3.40 24.88
C ASP A 55 -3.96 -3.13 23.43
N TYR A 56 -2.67 -3.20 23.13
CA TYR A 56 -2.19 -3.04 21.76
C TYR A 56 -2.77 -4.07 20.80
N ARG A 57 -2.75 -5.35 21.18
CA ARG A 57 -3.37 -6.42 20.38
C ARG A 57 -4.88 -6.22 20.23
N THR A 58 -5.54 -5.75 21.28
CA THR A 58 -6.99 -5.51 21.30
C THR A 58 -7.38 -4.38 20.36
N GLU A 59 -6.70 -3.23 20.44
CA GLU A 59 -6.98 -2.09 19.57
C GLU A 59 -6.65 -2.39 18.11
N THR A 60 -5.54 -3.08 17.82
CA THR A 60 -5.26 -3.51 16.44
C THR A 60 -6.34 -4.46 15.92
N LYS A 61 -6.77 -5.44 16.71
CA LYS A 61 -7.86 -6.34 16.31
C LYS A 61 -9.16 -5.59 16.05
N LYS A 62 -9.55 -4.69 16.95
CA LYS A 62 -10.76 -3.87 16.85
C LYS A 62 -10.73 -2.98 15.60
N TYR A 63 -9.58 -2.41 15.26
CA TYR A 63 -9.40 -1.66 14.03
C TYR A 63 -9.71 -2.52 12.80
N PHE A 64 -9.02 -3.66 12.65
CA PHE A 64 -9.15 -4.51 11.46
C PHE A 64 -10.50 -5.24 11.36
N GLN A 65 -11.21 -5.47 12.46
CA GLN A 65 -12.58 -6.01 12.44
C GLN A 65 -13.57 -5.04 11.76
N ASN A 66 -13.36 -3.74 11.96
CA ASN A 66 -14.23 -2.69 11.46
C ASN A 66 -13.72 -2.06 10.16
N TYR A 67 -12.46 -2.29 9.80
CA TYR A 67 -11.86 -1.73 8.60
C TYR A 67 -12.60 -2.19 7.34
N ARG A 68 -12.88 -1.23 6.47
CA ARG A 68 -13.48 -1.42 5.15
C ARG A 68 -12.61 -0.67 4.13
N PRO A 69 -11.86 -1.38 3.28
CA PRO A 69 -11.05 -0.74 2.25
C PRO A 69 -11.89 0.19 1.38
N SER A 70 -11.37 1.39 1.10
CA SER A 70 -11.98 2.34 0.19
C SER A 70 -10.90 3.09 -0.58
N GLU A 71 -11.24 3.57 -1.79
CA GLU A 71 -10.31 4.36 -2.60
C GLU A 71 -9.87 5.63 -1.87
N GLN A 72 -10.80 6.30 -1.18
CA GLN A 72 -10.51 7.50 -0.41
C GLN A 72 -9.52 7.25 0.74
N ASP A 73 -9.60 6.09 1.40
CA ASP A 73 -8.63 5.69 2.43
C ASP A 73 -7.23 5.52 1.83
N ASN A 74 -7.13 4.85 0.68
CA ASN A 74 -5.86 4.65 -0.01
C ASN A 74 -5.26 5.97 -0.49
N LEU A 75 -6.06 6.88 -1.04
CA LEU A 75 -5.58 8.20 -1.49
C LEU A 75 -5.02 9.03 -0.32
N ARG A 76 -5.73 9.07 0.82
CA ARG A 76 -5.24 9.78 2.02
C ARG A 76 -3.95 9.19 2.56
N LEU A 77 -3.83 7.86 2.55
CA LEU A 77 -2.59 7.20 2.93
C LEU A 77 -1.44 7.60 1.98
N ILE A 78 -1.69 7.58 0.66
CA ILE A 78 -0.70 7.96 -0.35
C ILE A 78 -0.24 9.41 -0.14
N GLU A 79 -1.16 10.34 0.04
CA GLU A 79 -0.86 11.76 0.31
C GLU A 79 0.05 11.94 1.53
N ASN A 80 -0.17 11.15 2.58
CA ASN A 80 0.67 11.19 3.77
C ASN A 80 2.06 10.56 3.52
N ILE A 81 2.15 9.41 2.87
CA ILE A 81 3.43 8.68 2.74
C ILE A 81 4.38 9.30 1.70
N ILE A 82 3.88 10.10 0.76
CA ILE A 82 4.75 10.85 -0.15
C ILE A 82 5.45 12.01 0.56
N ASN A 83 4.98 12.42 1.74
CA ASN A 83 5.69 13.36 2.58
C ASN A 83 6.93 12.67 3.20
N PRO A 84 8.15 13.13 2.90
CA PRO A 84 9.38 12.51 3.40
C PRO A 84 9.47 12.45 4.93
N GLN A 85 8.91 13.45 5.63
CA GLN A 85 8.94 13.54 7.09
C GLN A 85 8.03 12.47 7.73
N VAL A 86 6.87 12.26 7.13
CA VAL A 86 5.93 11.18 7.52
C VAL A 86 6.57 9.83 7.26
N TYR A 87 7.17 9.65 6.08
CA TYR A 87 7.81 8.38 5.72
C TYR A 87 8.98 8.03 6.66
N GLU A 88 9.83 8.99 7.00
CA GLU A 88 10.94 8.76 7.93
C GLU A 88 10.46 8.38 9.34
N THR A 89 9.39 9.04 9.81
CA THR A 89 8.75 8.70 11.09
C THR A 89 8.13 7.32 11.05
N LEU A 90 7.40 7.00 9.98
CA LEU A 90 6.81 5.68 9.76
C LEU A 90 7.88 4.58 9.71
N ARG A 91 9.05 4.85 9.10
CA ARG A 91 10.17 3.91 9.04
C ARG A 91 10.65 3.52 10.44
N LEU A 92 10.75 4.47 11.37
CA LEU A 92 11.06 4.18 12.77
C LEU A 92 9.95 3.31 13.40
N LEU A 93 8.70 3.74 13.27
CA LEU A 93 7.54 3.08 13.89
C LEU A 93 7.30 1.66 13.39
N ARG A 94 7.73 1.32 12.17
CA ARG A 94 7.72 -0.06 11.65
C ARG A 94 8.67 -1.00 12.39
N THR A 95 9.67 -0.46 13.09
CA THR A 95 10.74 -1.24 13.74
C THR A 95 10.64 -1.27 15.25
N ALA A 96 10.07 -0.23 15.87
CA ALA A 96 10.00 -0.05 17.31
C ALA A 96 8.77 0.76 17.72
N ILE A 97 8.32 0.52 18.95
CA ILE A 97 7.32 1.31 19.67
C ILE A 97 8.11 2.27 20.55
N VAL A 98 7.85 3.57 20.41
CA VAL A 98 8.76 4.60 20.90
C VAL A 98 8.02 5.69 21.66
N THR A 99 8.74 6.43 22.49
CA THR A 99 8.20 7.58 23.21
C THR A 99 8.33 8.87 22.37
N LYS A 100 7.65 9.95 22.78
CA LYS A 100 7.82 11.26 22.15
C LYS A 100 9.29 11.71 22.14
N ASN A 101 10.03 11.46 23.23
CA ASN A 101 11.46 11.80 23.32
C ASN A 101 12.34 11.08 22.28
N ASP A 102 11.94 9.87 21.87
CA ASP A 102 12.66 9.14 20.83
C ASP A 102 12.33 9.69 19.43
N LEU A 103 11.07 10.07 19.21
CA LEU A 103 10.62 10.71 17.97
C LEU A 103 11.28 12.08 17.76
N GLU A 104 11.45 12.87 18.82
CA GLU A 104 12.18 14.15 18.78
C GLU A 104 13.61 14.02 18.23
N LYS A 105 14.25 12.85 18.34
CA LYS A 105 15.58 12.60 17.76
C LYS A 105 15.55 12.59 16.23
N LEU A 106 14.39 12.40 15.59
CA LEU A 106 14.21 12.46 14.15
C LEU A 106 14.37 13.87 13.56
N LYS A 107 14.36 14.93 14.38
CA LYS A 107 14.77 16.28 13.96
C LYS A 107 16.17 16.28 13.33
N LYS A 108 17.07 15.45 13.84
CA LYS A 108 18.42 15.26 13.27
C LYS A 108 18.42 14.59 11.89
N LYS A 109 17.29 14.00 11.48
CA LYS A 109 17.07 13.33 10.20
C LYS A 109 16.14 14.12 9.27
N GLY A 110 15.85 15.39 9.59
CA GLY A 110 15.04 16.27 8.75
C GLY A 110 13.53 16.15 8.96
N VAL A 111 13.09 15.64 10.13
CA VAL A 111 11.69 15.72 10.56
C VAL A 111 11.53 16.93 11.47
N ASP A 112 11.13 18.06 10.92
CA ASP A 112 11.14 19.36 11.60
C ASP A 112 9.96 19.49 12.58
N ASP A 113 8.76 19.09 12.16
CA ASP A 113 7.53 19.14 12.95
C ASP A 113 7.00 17.73 13.26
N ILE A 114 7.42 17.20 14.41
CA ILE A 114 6.99 15.88 14.89
C ILE A 114 5.50 15.87 15.24
N ASP A 115 4.97 16.95 15.79
CA ASP A 115 3.59 17.00 16.25
C ASP A 115 2.62 16.99 15.07
N GLU A 116 2.94 17.73 13.99
CA GLU A 116 2.19 17.68 12.74
C GLU A 116 2.23 16.27 12.11
N VAL A 117 3.40 15.64 12.07
CA VAL A 117 3.55 14.28 11.53
C VAL A 117 2.75 13.25 12.31
N LEU A 118 2.81 13.30 13.64
CA LEU A 118 2.05 12.40 14.49
C LEU A 118 0.54 12.62 14.35
N LYS A 119 0.11 13.88 14.22
CA LYS A 119 -1.30 14.21 13.93
C LYS A 119 -1.75 13.59 12.61
N MET A 120 -0.98 13.74 11.53
CA MET A 120 -1.31 13.14 10.23
C MET A 120 -1.42 11.60 10.30
N LEU A 121 -0.47 10.95 10.97
CA LEU A 121 -0.47 9.50 11.16
C LEU A 121 -1.65 9.03 12.03
N TRP A 122 -2.03 9.81 13.04
CA TRP A 122 -3.16 9.50 13.92
C TRP A 122 -4.51 9.68 13.21
N GLU A 123 -4.69 10.78 12.48
CA GLU A 123 -5.91 11.05 11.70
C GLU A 123 -6.14 10.00 10.60
N THR A 124 -5.06 9.48 10.04
CA THR A 124 -5.11 8.35 9.09
C THR A 124 -5.11 6.99 9.77
N GLN A 125 -5.30 6.90 11.09
CA GLN A 125 -5.37 5.66 11.85
C GLN A 125 -4.17 4.73 11.62
N MET A 126 -3.01 5.28 11.27
CA MET A 126 -1.77 4.53 11.12
C MET A 126 -1.14 4.21 12.46
N ILE A 127 -1.28 5.10 13.44
CA ILE A 127 -0.70 4.95 14.78
C ILE A 127 -1.77 4.94 15.86
N GLN A 128 -1.42 4.36 17.00
CA GLN A 128 -2.17 4.43 18.24
C GLN A 128 -1.21 4.85 19.37
N VAL A 129 -1.69 5.73 20.24
CA VAL A 129 -0.97 6.14 21.45
C VAL A 129 -1.47 5.32 22.62
N PHE A 130 -0.54 4.75 23.37
CA PHE A 130 -0.80 4.04 24.63
C PHE A 130 -0.13 4.80 25.76
N GLN A 131 -0.72 4.75 26.95
CA GLN A 131 -0.25 5.52 28.09
C GLN A 131 -0.10 4.62 29.31
N ASP A 132 1.02 4.73 30.01
CA ASP A 132 1.23 4.01 31.27
C ASP A 132 0.71 4.80 32.49
N ASP A 133 0.76 4.17 33.67
CA ASP A 133 0.31 4.78 34.93
C ASP A 133 1.15 6.00 35.36
N ARG A 134 2.31 6.21 34.72
CA ARG A 134 3.21 7.35 34.94
C ARG A 134 3.01 8.45 33.90
N ASN A 135 1.96 8.35 33.08
CA ASN A 135 1.63 9.32 32.04
C ASN A 135 2.68 9.38 30.92
N ASN A 136 3.46 8.31 30.72
CA ASN A 136 4.35 8.19 29.56
C ASN A 136 3.56 7.69 28.35
N GLU A 137 3.73 8.37 27.22
CA GLU A 137 3.09 8.02 25.96
C GLU A 137 4.00 7.15 25.10
N TYR A 138 3.41 6.08 24.55
CA TYR A 138 4.03 5.11 23.66
C TYR A 138 3.30 5.12 22.32
N TYR A 139 4.02 5.44 21.26
CA TYR A 139 3.51 5.55 19.90
C TYR A 139 3.79 4.23 19.18
N ALA A 140 2.73 3.50 18.88
CA ALA A 140 2.80 2.22 18.19
C ALA A 140 2.07 2.28 16.85
N LEU A 141 2.54 1.52 15.86
CA LEU A 141 1.86 1.39 14.60
C LEU A 141 0.55 0.60 14.82
N LEU A 142 -0.59 1.17 14.46
CA LEU A 142 -1.90 0.50 14.50
C LEU A 142 -2.14 -0.31 13.23
N SER A 143 -1.83 0.31 12.08
CA SER A 143 -1.94 -0.29 10.75
C SER A 143 -0.76 0.13 9.89
N ASP A 144 -0.23 -0.80 9.12
CA ASP A 144 0.67 -0.53 8.01
C ASP A 144 -0.09 -0.70 6.68
N PHE A 145 0.60 -0.53 5.56
CA PHE A 145 0.05 -0.76 4.23
C PHE A 145 0.93 -1.72 3.41
N TYR A 146 0.26 -2.44 2.53
CA TYR A 146 0.85 -3.32 1.53
C TYR A 146 0.42 -2.86 0.15
N VAL A 147 1.37 -2.77 -0.78
CA VAL A 147 1.14 -2.40 -2.17
C VAL A 147 1.69 -3.50 -3.05
N ASP A 148 0.87 -3.98 -3.98
CA ASP A 148 1.25 -5.00 -4.93
C ASP A 148 0.56 -4.79 -6.28
N LYS A 149 1.05 -5.48 -7.31
CA LYS A 149 0.42 -5.55 -8.64
C LYS A 149 -0.57 -6.69 -8.68
N ILE A 150 -1.73 -6.45 -9.30
CA ILE A 150 -2.73 -7.50 -9.51
C ILE A 150 -3.14 -7.56 -10.98
N PHE A 151 -3.38 -8.78 -11.47
CA PHE A 151 -3.86 -8.99 -12.82
C PHE A 151 -5.31 -8.45 -12.98
N PRO A 152 -5.56 -7.55 -13.95
CA PRO A 152 -6.83 -6.85 -14.13
C PRO A 152 -7.90 -7.74 -14.80
N LYS A 153 -8.38 -8.78 -14.08
CA LYS A 153 -9.33 -9.77 -14.63
C LYS A 153 -10.60 -9.16 -15.24
N TYR A 154 -11.05 -8.01 -14.73
CA TYR A 154 -12.26 -7.34 -15.24
C TYR A 154 -12.11 -6.87 -16.70
N LEU A 155 -10.89 -6.62 -17.17
CA LEU A 155 -10.64 -6.19 -18.55
C LEU A 155 -11.09 -7.23 -19.57
N LEU A 156 -11.08 -8.52 -19.23
CA LEU A 156 -11.57 -9.58 -20.12
C LEU A 156 -13.07 -9.38 -20.45
N ASN A 157 -13.86 -8.98 -19.46
CA ASN A 157 -15.28 -8.69 -19.65
C ASN A 157 -15.48 -7.39 -20.44
N ILE A 158 -14.64 -6.38 -20.21
CA ILE A 158 -14.67 -5.13 -20.98
C ILE A 158 -14.36 -5.42 -22.45
N ILE A 159 -13.29 -6.14 -22.75
CA ILE A 159 -12.90 -6.52 -24.12
C ILE A 159 -14.05 -7.27 -24.82
N LYS A 160 -14.67 -8.23 -24.13
CA LYS A 160 -15.83 -8.96 -24.67
C LYS A 160 -17.00 -8.03 -25.00
N ALA A 161 -17.34 -7.11 -24.10
CA ALA A 161 -18.43 -6.17 -24.31
C ALA A 161 -18.16 -5.19 -25.47
N GLU A 162 -16.92 -4.72 -25.61
CA GLU A 162 -16.51 -3.86 -26.73
C GLU A 162 -16.56 -4.60 -28.07
N TYR A 163 -16.21 -5.89 -28.08
CA TYR A 163 -16.35 -6.74 -29.26
C TYR A 163 -17.81 -6.91 -29.68
N GLU A 164 -18.70 -7.25 -28.74
CA GLU A 164 -20.14 -7.42 -28.99
C GLU A 164 -20.78 -6.14 -29.55
N LYS A 165 -20.34 -4.98 -29.05
CA LYS A 165 -20.81 -3.67 -29.50
C LYS A 165 -20.16 -3.18 -30.80
N LYS A 166 -19.12 -3.86 -31.30
CA LYS A 166 -18.29 -3.42 -32.43
C LYS A 166 -17.74 -1.99 -32.26
N SER A 167 -17.45 -1.59 -31.02
CA SER A 167 -17.01 -0.23 -30.68
C SER A 167 -15.51 -0.02 -30.86
N LYS A 168 -14.74 -1.12 -31.03
CA LYS A 168 -13.29 -1.12 -31.27
C LYS A 168 -12.95 -2.09 -32.41
N ALA A 169 -11.82 -1.86 -33.06
CA ALA A 169 -11.33 -2.75 -34.12
C ALA A 169 -10.88 -4.10 -33.52
N ASP A 170 -11.29 -5.20 -34.14
CA ASP A 170 -10.98 -6.57 -33.69
C ASP A 170 -9.48 -6.81 -33.47
N GLN A 171 -8.64 -6.27 -34.36
CA GLN A 171 -7.17 -6.39 -34.24
C GLN A 171 -6.62 -5.78 -32.94
N VAL A 172 -7.22 -4.67 -32.47
CA VAL A 172 -6.82 -4.04 -31.20
C VAL A 172 -7.26 -4.89 -30.01
N LEU A 173 -8.46 -5.45 -30.07
CA LEU A 173 -8.99 -6.31 -29.00
C LEU A 173 -8.20 -7.61 -28.88
N LEU A 174 -7.84 -8.23 -30.01
CA LEU A 174 -7.01 -9.43 -30.06
C LEU A 174 -5.59 -9.16 -29.54
N GLU A 175 -4.99 -8.02 -29.91
CA GLU A 175 -3.69 -7.63 -29.34
C GLU A 175 -3.81 -7.45 -27.83
N TYR A 176 -4.87 -6.80 -27.34
CA TYR A 176 -5.06 -6.62 -25.90
C TYR A 176 -5.14 -7.96 -25.17
N LEU A 177 -5.90 -8.93 -25.70
CA LEU A 177 -5.97 -10.28 -25.12
C LEU A 177 -4.59 -10.94 -25.09
N THR A 178 -3.81 -10.81 -26.17
CA THR A 178 -2.45 -11.35 -26.27
C THR A 178 -1.52 -10.71 -25.22
N VAL A 179 -1.61 -9.40 -25.03
CA VAL A 179 -0.84 -8.67 -24.01
C VAL A 179 -1.23 -9.12 -22.60
N LEU A 180 -2.52 -9.28 -22.32
CA LEU A 180 -3.02 -9.74 -21.02
C LEU A 180 -2.62 -11.19 -20.73
N GLU A 181 -2.70 -12.09 -21.71
CA GLU A 181 -2.27 -13.48 -21.57
C GLU A 181 -0.79 -13.58 -21.19
N ASN A 182 0.07 -12.90 -21.94
CA ASN A 182 1.50 -12.84 -21.66
C ASN A 182 1.78 -12.32 -20.24
N THR A 183 1.05 -11.27 -19.83
CA THR A 183 1.19 -10.71 -18.48
C THR A 183 0.80 -11.73 -17.41
N TYR A 184 -0.32 -12.43 -17.59
CA TYR A 184 -0.79 -13.44 -16.64
C TYR A 184 0.17 -14.63 -16.52
N LEU A 185 0.72 -15.10 -17.65
CA LEU A 185 1.71 -16.19 -17.66
C LEU A 185 3.00 -15.78 -16.94
N ASN A 186 3.48 -14.55 -17.14
CA ASN A 186 4.66 -14.03 -16.47
C ASN A 186 4.44 -13.96 -14.94
N LEU A 187 3.31 -13.42 -14.49
CA LEU A 187 2.95 -13.38 -13.06
C LEU A 187 2.93 -14.78 -12.44
N LYS A 188 2.32 -15.76 -13.12
CA LYS A 188 2.25 -17.15 -12.64
C LYS A 188 3.63 -17.80 -12.58
N SER A 189 4.53 -17.46 -13.48
CA SER A 189 5.91 -17.96 -13.45
C SER A 189 6.71 -17.37 -12.29
N ALA A 190 6.56 -16.07 -12.01
CA ALA A 190 7.22 -15.39 -10.91
C ALA A 190 6.76 -15.93 -9.54
N ALA A 191 5.44 -16.14 -9.36
CA ALA A 191 4.91 -16.70 -8.11
C ALA A 191 5.47 -18.10 -7.80
N LYS A 192 5.78 -18.91 -8.83
CA LYS A 192 6.37 -20.25 -8.65
C LYS A 192 7.86 -20.23 -8.30
N SER A 193 8.56 -19.14 -8.59
CA SER A 193 9.99 -19.01 -8.25
C SER A 193 10.23 -18.46 -6.85
N GLU A 194 9.19 -17.93 -6.19
CA GLU A 194 9.26 -17.37 -4.83
C GLU A 194 8.80 -18.36 -3.73
N GLU A 195 8.25 -19.51 -4.11
CA GLU A 195 7.98 -20.68 -3.24
C GLU A 195 9.19 -21.61 -3.14
#